data_AF-A0AAD4LG49-F1
#
_entry.id   AF-A0AAD4LG49-F1
#
_cell.length_a   1.000
_cell.length_b   1.000
_cell.length_c   1.000
_cell.angle_alpha   90.00
_cell.angle_beta   90.00
_cell.angle_gamma   90.00
#
_symmetry.space_group_name_H-M   'P 1'
#
loop_
_entity.id
_entity.type
_entity.pdbx_description
1 polymer ?
#
loop_
_entity_poly.entity_id
_entity_poly.type
_entity_poly.pdbx_seq_one_letter_code
_entity_poly.pdbx_strand_id
1 'polypeptide(L)' 'MIDDDGWIRGDEGELLMWIPLTHRPNLHRPRNIWVAGKHETRLDLSNFVRGRSWTSCIDS' A
#
# COMPACT_ATOMS: atom_id res chain seq x y z
N MET A 1 0.60 0.98 -9.11
CA MET A 1 2.03 1.35 -8.90
C MET A 1 2.06 2.57 -7.98
N ILE A 2 3.10 2.76 -7.15
CA ILE A 2 3.24 4.02 -6.40
C ILE A 2 3.70 5.11 -7.37
N ASP A 3 2.97 6.22 -7.44
CA ASP A 3 3.37 7.38 -8.25
C ASP A 3 4.41 8.25 -7.52
N ASP A 4 4.89 9.30 -8.20
CA ASP A 4 5.90 10.21 -7.66
C ASP A 4 5.40 10.97 -6.41
N ASP A 5 4.09 11.18 -6.30
CA ASP A 5 3.44 11.80 -5.14
C ASP A 5 3.34 10.84 -3.93
N GLY A 6 3.55 9.55 -4.17
CA GLY A 6 3.51 8.49 -3.16
C GLY A 6 2.18 7.77 -3.05
N TRP A 7 1.28 7.93 -4.03
CA TRP A 7 0.00 7.25 -4.06
C TRP A 7 0.07 5.93 -4.80
N ILE A 8 -0.47 4.89 -4.18
CA ILE A 8 -0.85 3.66 -4.85
C ILE A 8 -2.19 3.93 -5.51
N ARG A 9 -2.21 3.85 -6.84
CA ARG A 9 -3.43 3.95 -7.63
C ARG A 9 -3.88 2.59 -8.13
N GLY A 10 -5.20 2.42 -8.25
CA GLY A 10 -5.79 1.26 -8.90
C GLY A 10 -5.79 1.41 -10.43
N ASP A 11 -6.36 0.42 -11.10
CA ASP A 11 -6.25 0.29 -12.55
C ASP A 11 -7.02 1.38 -13.32
N GLU A 12 -8.01 2.02 -12.68
CA GLU A 12 -8.77 3.15 -13.23
C GLU A 12 -8.21 4.51 -12.78
N GLY A 13 -7.08 4.52 -12.06
CA GLY A 13 -6.43 5.72 -11.56
C GLY A 13 -6.96 6.25 -10.23
N GLU A 14 -7.83 5.50 -9.58
CA GLU A 14 -8.37 5.81 -8.26
C GLU A 14 -7.28 5.79 -7.17
N LEU A 15 -7.34 6.71 -6.22
CA LEU A 15 -6.41 6.76 -5.09
C LEU A 15 -6.77 5.69 -4.06
N LEU A 16 -5.92 4.68 -3.93
CA LEU A 16 -6.13 3.60 -2.95
C LEU A 16 -5.45 3.92 -1.62
N MET A 17 -4.18 4.30 -1.65
CA MET A 17 -3.42 4.52 -0.42
C MET A 17 -2.23 5.45 -0.65
N TRP A 18 -1.97 6.35 0.30
CA TRP A 18 -0.77 7.16 0.32
C TRP A 18 0.31 6.53 1.19
N ILE A 19 1.56 6.52 0.69
CA ILE A 19 2.71 5.97 1.40
C ILE A 19 3.64 7.11 1.85
N PRO A 20 3.97 7.21 3.15
CA PRO A 20 4.94 8.19 3.64
C PRO A 20 6.32 8.00 3.01
N LEU A 21 7.01 9.12 2.75
CA LEU A 21 8.30 9.16 2.04
C LEU A 21 9.35 8.19 2.63
N THR A 22 9.40 8.07 3.96
CA THR A 22 10.32 7.20 4.68
C THR A 22 10.16 5.72 4.36
N HIS A 23 8.97 5.30 3.96
CA HIS A 23 8.63 3.90 3.71
C HIS A 23 8.71 3.52 2.22
N ARG A 24 8.73 4.50 1.30
CA ARG A 24 8.72 4.26 -0.15
C ARG A 24 9.94 3.44 -0.65
N PRO A 25 11.18 3.66 -0.17
CA PRO A 25 12.34 2.93 -0.66
C PRO A 25 12.30 1.44 -0.33
N ASN A 26 11.73 1.09 0.83
CA ASN A 26 11.72 -0.28 1.36
C ASN A 26 10.34 -0.94 1.29
N LEU A 27 9.40 -0.35 0.55
CA LEU A 27 8.05 -0.88 0.41
C LEU A 27 8.08 -2.18 -0.40
N HIS A 28 7.61 -3.26 0.20
CA HIS A 28 7.45 -4.54 -0.48
C HIS A 28 6.30 -4.47 -1.47
N ARG A 29 6.63 -4.29 -2.75
CA ARG A 29 5.64 -4.21 -3.83
C ARG A 29 5.13 -5.61 -4.18
N PRO A 30 3.89 -5.77 -4.67
CA PRO A 30 3.37 -7.08 -5.12
C PRO A 30 4.23 -7.75 -6.20
N ARG A 31 4.99 -6.97 -6.98
CA ARG A 31 5.89 -7.45 -8.04
C ARG A 31 7.35 -7.64 -7.58
N ASN A 32 7.68 -7.24 -6.36
CA ASN A 32 9.03 -7.42 -5.82
C ASN A 32 9.07 -8.75 -5.06
N ILE A 33 9.96 -9.66 -5.48
CA ILE A 33 10.17 -10.94 -4.80
C ILE A 33 10.88 -10.73 -3.45
N TRP A 34 11.67 -9.66 -3.34
CA TRP A 34 12.41 -9.33 -2.13
C TRP A 34 12.84 -7.85 -2.13
N VAL A 35 12.88 -7.24 -0.94
CA VAL A 35 13.48 -5.91 -0.71
C VAL A 35 14.77 -6.11 0.08
N ALA A 36 15.92 -5.84 -0.53
CA ALA A 36 17.22 -5.91 0.11
C ALA A 36 17.42 -4.73 1.06
N GLY A 37 17.12 -4.89 2.34
CA GLY A 37 17.28 -3.80 3.32
C GLY A 37 17.01 -4.22 4.76
N LYS A 38 17.60 -3.49 5.72
CA LYS A 38 17.51 -3.81 7.16
C LYS A 38 16.10 -3.67 7.75
N HIS A 39 15.19 -2.94 7.08
CA HIS A 39 13.84 -2.67 7.54
C HIS A 39 12.86 -2.70 6.36
N GLU A 40 12.46 -3.90 5.93
CA GLU A 40 11.38 -4.03 4.95
C GLU A 40 10.09 -3.41 5.49
N THR A 41 9.38 -2.65 4.66
CA THR A 41 8.03 -2.19 4.98
C THR A 41 7.04 -3.02 4.18
N ARG A 42 6.29 -3.87 4.87
CA ARG A 42 5.24 -4.68 4.27
C ARG A 42 3.88 -4.06 4.58
N LEU A 43 3.05 -3.96 3.55
CA LEU A 43 1.64 -3.64 3.74
C LEU A 43 0.95 -4.91 4.22
N ASP A 44 0.46 -4.88 5.46
CA ASP A 44 -0.47 -5.90 5.93
C ASP A 44 -1.85 -5.58 5.37
N LEU A 45 -2.28 -6.41 4.41
CA LEU A 45 -3.59 -6.30 3.77
C LEU A 45 -4.57 -7.36 4.31
N SER A 46 -4.23 -8.05 5.40
CA SER A 46 -5.06 -9.14 5.94
C SER A 46 -6.44 -8.66 6.36
N ASN A 47 -6.53 -7.43 6.88
CA ASN A 47 -7.78 -6.78 7.29
C ASN A 47 -8.23 -5.70 6.30
N PHE A 48 -7.68 -5.69 5.09
CA PHE A 48 -8.06 -4.70 4.09
C PHE A 48 -9.45 -5.03 3.53
N VAL A 49 -10.42 -4.16 3.78
CA VAL A 49 -11.77 -4.31 3.23
C VAL A 49 -11.73 -4.08 1.73
N ARG A 50 -12.04 -5.14 0.97
CA ARG A 50 -12.19 -5.08 -0.48
C ARG A 50 -13.61 -4.60 -0.80
N GLY A 51 -13.77 -3.39 -1.35
CA GLY A 51 -15.06 -2.91 -1.87
C GLY A 51 -15.46 -1.52 -1.36
N ARG A 52 -16.72 -1.11 -1.55
CA ARG A 52 -17.23 0.24 -1.24
C ARG A 52 -17.48 0.50 0.25
N SER A 53 -17.25 -0.49 1.11
CA SER A 53 -17.53 -0.42 2.55
C SER A 53 -16.31 -0.01 3.37
N TRP A 54 -15.49 0.94 2.91
CA TRP A 54 -14.30 1.40 3.65
C TRP A 54 -14.61 1.90 5.08
N THR A 55 -15.86 2.30 5.33
CA THR A 55 -16.34 2.73 6.65
C THR A 55 -16.51 1.58 7.65
N SER A 56 -16.55 0.32 7.22
CA SER A 56 -16.68 -0.83 8.13
C SER A 56 -15.36 -1.30 8.75
N CYS A 57 -14.22 -0.72 8.36
CA CYS A 57 -12.89 -1.09 8.88
C CYS A 57 -12.62 -0.64 10.33
N ILE A 58 -13.46 0.20 10.93
CA ILE A 58 -13.19 0.80 12.24
C ILE A 58 -13.65 -0.10 13.41
N ASP A 59 -14.49 -1.12 13.14
CA ASP A 59 -15.18 -1.90 14.18
C ASP A 59 -14.71 -3.36 14.31
N SER A 60 -13.44 -3.68 14.02
CA SER A 60 -12.88 -5.06 14.17
C SER A 60 -11.72 -5.14 15.15
#